data_AF-A0AAV7IKQ0-F1
#
_entry.id   AF-A0AAV7IKQ0-F1
#
_cell.length_a   1.000
_cell.length_b   1.000
_cell.length_c   1.000
_cell.angle_alpha   90.00
_cell.angle_beta   90.00
_cell.angle_gamma   90.00
#
_symmetry.space_group_name_H-M   'P 1'
#
loop_
_entity.id
_entity.type
_entity.pdbx_description
1 polymer ?
#
loop_
_entity_poly.entity_id
_entity_poly.type
_entity_poly.pdbx_seq_one_letter_code
_entity_poly.pdbx_strand_id
1 'polypeptide(L)'
;MVGSTIFYAFPIWGINYIDKIETVQTNFFRRVLNLPQSTPNPHLRLELGLPKLSLNAYKLILKFLIKILEQDENSLFKICFIRQVELLDDPRGLIGNSKYNWAASLKKILQKTNITHLWGNWDASTWKATLNPTFKRVEQALKLEDIGALACHKALMSTIPLQEPLDNVLDIEKINQKNM
;
A
#
# COMPACT_ATOMS: atom_id res chain seq x y z
N MET A 1 2.36 -16.55 -3.16
CA MET A 1 3.04 -16.95 -4.41
C MET A 1 3.44 -15.77 -5.28
N VAL A 2 2.54 -14.86 -5.68
CA VAL A 2 2.91 -13.72 -6.55
C VAL A 2 3.85 -12.69 -5.88
N GLY A 3 3.74 -12.54 -4.55
CA GLY A 3 4.48 -11.53 -3.80
C GLY A 3 6.00 -11.68 -3.87
N SER A 4 6.57 -12.90 -3.85
CA SER A 4 8.03 -13.09 -3.87
C SER A 4 8.68 -12.55 -5.14
N THR A 5 8.01 -12.71 -6.29
CA THR A 5 8.50 -12.22 -7.58
C THR A 5 8.30 -10.70 -7.70
N ILE A 6 7.14 -10.18 -7.32
CA ILE A 6 6.86 -8.73 -7.39
C ILE A 6 7.77 -7.95 -6.45
N PHE A 7 7.99 -8.47 -5.24
CA PHE A 7 8.71 -7.74 -4.20
C PHE A 7 10.23 -7.85 -4.31
N TYR A 8 10.75 -8.60 -5.28
CA TYR A 8 12.19 -8.67 -5.54
C TYR A 8 12.73 -7.30 -5.95
N ALA A 9 13.67 -6.77 -5.15
CA ALA A 9 14.27 -5.44 -5.33
C ALA A 9 13.25 -4.28 -5.46
N PHE A 10 12.01 -4.48 -4.99
CA PHE A 10 10.91 -3.55 -5.21
C PHE A 10 11.16 -2.11 -4.75
N PRO A 11 11.86 -1.84 -3.62
CA PRO A 11 12.15 -0.47 -3.21
C PRO A 11 12.90 0.35 -4.25
N ILE A 12 13.66 -0.29 -5.14
CA ILE A 12 14.52 0.39 -6.13
C ILE A 12 13.70 0.80 -7.36
N TRP A 13 12.90 -0.12 -7.93
CA TRP A 13 12.20 0.10 -9.21
C TRP A 13 10.68 0.28 -9.06
N GLY A 14 10.09 -0.30 -8.02
CA GLY A 14 8.65 -0.51 -7.88
C GLY A 14 7.88 0.65 -7.25
N ILE A 15 8.57 1.64 -6.68
CA ILE A 15 7.94 2.75 -5.93
C ILE A 15 6.89 3.51 -6.74
N ASN A 16 7.11 3.67 -8.04
CA ASN A 16 6.20 4.37 -8.96
C ASN A 16 5.01 3.52 -9.43
N TYR A 17 5.05 2.21 -9.16
CA TYR A 17 4.09 1.23 -9.67
C TYR A 17 3.20 0.65 -8.59
N ILE A 18 3.26 1.17 -7.35
CA ILE A 18 2.49 0.65 -6.20
C ILE A 18 0.99 0.56 -6.51
N ASP A 19 0.41 1.53 -7.21
CA ASP A 19 -1.02 1.49 -7.52
C ASP A 19 -1.38 0.40 -8.56
N LYS A 20 -0.40 -0.09 -9.33
CA LYS A 20 -0.58 -1.11 -10.38
C LYS A 20 -0.27 -2.53 -9.90
N ILE A 21 0.42 -2.71 -8.77
CA ILE A 21 0.82 -4.06 -8.32
C ILE A 21 -0.39 -4.91 -7.92
N GLU A 22 -1.47 -4.28 -7.44
CA GLU A 22 -2.69 -4.98 -7.04
C GLU A 22 -3.33 -5.71 -8.22
N THR A 23 -3.25 -5.12 -9.41
CA THR A 23 -3.78 -5.71 -10.65
C THR A 23 -3.08 -7.02 -10.99
N VAL A 24 -1.80 -7.17 -10.64
CA VAL A 24 -1.06 -8.41 -10.90
C VAL A 24 -1.59 -9.55 -10.02
N GLN A 25 -1.85 -9.27 -8.74
CA GLN A 25 -2.43 -10.25 -7.83
C GLN A 25 -3.83 -10.65 -8.29
N THR A 26 -4.71 -9.69 -8.58
CA THR A 26 -6.09 -10.01 -8.95
C THR A 26 -6.17 -10.72 -10.30
N ASN A 27 -5.35 -10.34 -11.29
CA ASN A 27 -5.29 -11.05 -12.56
C ASN A 27 -4.77 -12.48 -12.44
N PHE A 28 -3.81 -12.73 -11.55
CA PHE A 28 -3.33 -14.08 -11.28
C PHE A 28 -4.48 -14.97 -10.77
N PHE A 29 -5.19 -14.51 -9.73
CA PHE A 29 -6.29 -15.29 -9.15
C PHE A 29 -7.48 -15.43 -10.09
N ARG A 30 -7.82 -14.41 -10.89
CA ARG A 30 -8.85 -14.55 -11.92
C ARG A 30 -8.52 -15.66 -12.91
N ARG A 31 -7.26 -15.76 -13.34
CA ARG A 31 -6.82 -16.83 -14.26
C ARG A 31 -6.85 -18.20 -13.60
N VAL A 32 -6.36 -18.30 -12.36
CA VAL A 32 -6.34 -19.58 -11.63
C VAL A 32 -7.74 -20.10 -11.33
N LEU A 33 -8.68 -19.21 -11.02
CA LEU A 33 -10.06 -19.55 -10.67
C LEU A 33 -11.02 -19.50 -11.88
N ASN A 34 -10.50 -19.24 -13.08
CA ASN A 34 -11.28 -19.08 -14.31
C ASN A 34 -12.46 -18.10 -14.19
N LEU A 35 -12.24 -16.98 -13.49
CA LEU A 35 -13.25 -15.94 -13.26
C LEU A 35 -13.31 -14.97 -14.45
N PRO A 36 -14.50 -14.40 -14.74
CA PRO A 36 -14.63 -13.42 -15.81
C PRO A 36 -13.85 -12.13 -15.50
N GLN A 37 -13.44 -11.42 -16.56
CA GLN A 37 -12.76 -10.13 -16.45
C GLN A 37 -13.61 -9.06 -15.71
N SER A 38 -14.94 -9.24 -15.71
CA SER A 38 -15.90 -8.36 -15.03
C SER A 38 -15.90 -8.50 -13.51
N THR A 39 -15.29 -9.53 -12.93
CA THR A 39 -15.29 -9.72 -11.47
C THR A 39 -14.57 -8.57 -10.77
N PRO A 40 -15.23 -7.82 -9.87
CA PRO A 40 -14.61 -6.71 -9.15
C PRO A 40 -13.41 -7.15 -8.31
N ASN A 41 -12.32 -6.38 -8.38
CA ASN A 41 -11.11 -6.62 -7.60
C ASN A 41 -11.34 -6.70 -6.07
N PRO A 42 -12.15 -5.82 -5.45
CA PRO A 42 -12.40 -5.89 -4.01
C PRO A 42 -13.11 -7.17 -3.59
N HIS A 43 -14.02 -7.68 -4.42
CA HIS A 43 -14.75 -8.92 -4.15
C HIS A 43 -13.76 -10.10 -4.08
N LEU A 44 -12.92 -10.25 -5.10
CA LEU A 44 -11.92 -11.31 -5.15
C LEU A 44 -10.94 -11.25 -3.96
N ARG A 45 -10.55 -10.04 -3.51
CA ARG A 45 -9.66 -9.90 -2.34
C ARG A 45 -10.35 -10.30 -1.04
N LEU A 46 -11.61 -9.89 -0.84
CA LEU A 46 -12.35 -10.18 0.39
C LEU A 46 -12.68 -11.68 0.50
N GLU A 47 -13.17 -12.30 -0.57
CA GLU A 47 -13.50 -13.74 -0.59
C GLU A 47 -12.26 -14.62 -0.33
N LEU A 48 -11.11 -14.24 -0.89
CA LEU A 48 -9.86 -14.99 -0.72
C LEU A 48 -9.06 -14.57 0.52
N GLY A 49 -9.56 -13.60 1.31
CA GLY A 49 -8.84 -13.06 2.48
C GLY A 49 -7.48 -12.45 2.14
N LEU A 50 -7.31 -11.91 0.93
CA LEU A 50 -6.03 -11.42 0.43
C LEU A 50 -5.79 -9.97 0.89
N PRO A 51 -4.67 -9.70 1.60
CA PRO A 51 -4.28 -8.33 1.88
C PRO A 51 -3.79 -7.63 0.60
N LYS A 52 -4.07 -6.33 0.51
CA LYS A 52 -3.52 -5.45 -0.52
C LYS A 52 -1.98 -5.50 -0.52
N LEU A 53 -1.39 -5.75 -1.68
CA LEU A 53 0.07 -5.80 -1.87
C LEU A 53 0.76 -4.46 -1.57
N SER A 54 0.04 -3.34 -1.74
CA SER A 54 0.50 -1.99 -1.43
C SER A 54 1.00 -1.83 0.00
N LEU A 55 0.39 -2.51 0.97
CA LEU A 55 0.87 -2.51 2.35
C LEU A 55 2.29 -3.08 2.46
N ASN A 56 2.55 -4.20 1.79
CA ASN A 56 3.87 -4.83 1.79
C ASN A 56 4.89 -4.00 1.01
N ALA A 57 4.48 -3.38 -0.09
CA ALA A 57 5.29 -2.40 -0.81
C ALA A 57 5.73 -1.24 0.11
N TYR A 58 4.79 -0.61 0.83
CA TYR A 58 5.11 0.48 1.76
C TYR A 58 6.07 0.01 2.85
N LYS A 59 5.84 -1.18 3.44
CA LYS A 59 6.74 -1.77 4.44
C LYS A 59 8.16 -1.94 3.89
N LEU A 60 8.32 -2.46 2.67
CA LEU A 60 9.62 -2.68 2.06
C LEU A 60 10.35 -1.36 1.76
N ILE A 61 9.65 -0.38 1.19
CA ILE A 61 10.22 0.93 0.85
C ILE A 61 10.69 1.66 2.09
N LEU A 62 9.86 1.72 3.14
CA LEU A 62 10.20 2.45 4.35
C LEU A 62 11.27 1.73 5.19
N LYS A 63 11.28 0.39 5.20
CA LYS A 63 12.40 -0.37 5.80
C LYS A 63 13.69 -0.18 5.01
N PHE A 64 13.63 -0.09 3.69
CA PHE A 64 14.79 0.19 2.85
C PHE A 64 15.33 1.61 3.11
N LEU A 65 14.45 2.59 3.28
CA LEU A 65 14.84 3.93 3.71
C LEU A 65 15.58 3.91 5.05
N ILE A 66 15.07 3.21 6.06
CA ILE A 66 15.76 3.08 7.35
C ILE A 66 17.17 2.51 7.15
N LYS A 67 17.30 1.46 6.34
CA LYS A 67 18.62 0.89 6.04
C LYS A 67 19.56 1.91 5.42
N ILE A 68 19.07 2.80 4.53
CA ILE A 68 19.85 3.90 3.95
C ILE A 68 20.28 4.89 5.04
N LEU A 69 19.37 5.28 5.93
CA LEU A 69 19.66 6.24 7.01
C LEU A 69 20.70 5.72 8.00
N GLU A 70 20.67 4.41 8.27
CA GLU A 70 21.64 3.69 9.12
C GLU A 70 23.01 3.49 8.48
N GLN A 71 23.16 3.70 7.17
CA GLN A 71 24.47 3.61 6.54
C GLN A 71 25.40 4.73 7.01
N ASP A 72 26.70 4.46 6.89
CA ASP A 72 27.75 5.46 7.04
C ASP A 72 27.54 6.65 6.09
N GLU A 73 28.01 7.84 6.49
CA GLU A 73 27.88 9.06 5.72
C GLU A 73 28.60 8.98 4.36
N ASN A 74 29.66 8.17 4.26
CA ASN A 74 30.39 7.96 3.01
C ASN A 74 29.75 6.89 2.10
N SER A 75 28.66 6.26 2.53
CA SER A 75 27.95 5.27 1.72
C SER A 75 27.31 5.93 0.51
N LEU A 76 27.59 5.39 -0.68
CA LEU A 76 27.01 5.85 -1.94
C LEU A 76 25.48 5.92 -1.90
N PHE A 77 24.82 4.99 -1.21
CA PHE A 77 23.36 5.00 -1.09
C PHE A 77 22.85 6.23 -0.34
N LYS A 78 23.51 6.62 0.75
CA LYS A 78 23.13 7.77 1.58
C LYS A 78 23.41 9.07 0.87
N ILE A 79 24.58 9.19 0.23
CA ILE A 79 24.95 10.34 -0.61
C ILE A 79 23.93 10.54 -1.74
N CYS A 80 23.63 9.48 -2.50
CA CYS A 80 22.66 9.54 -3.59
C CYS A 80 21.25 9.89 -3.11
N PHE A 81 20.85 9.40 -1.93
CA PHE A 81 19.55 9.73 -1.34
C PHE A 81 19.47 11.21 -0.93
N ILE A 82 20.46 11.72 -0.19
CA ILE A 82 20.53 13.13 0.21
C ILE A 82 20.50 14.03 -1.01
N ARG A 83 21.29 13.69 -2.04
CA ARG A 83 21.31 14.47 -3.29
C ARG A 83 19.95 14.51 -3.98
N GLN A 84 19.21 13.41 -3.97
CA GLN A 84 17.85 13.39 -4.54
C GLN A 84 16.85 14.25 -3.76
N VAL A 85 17.01 14.35 -2.44
CA VAL A 85 16.22 15.26 -1.59
C VAL A 85 16.54 16.71 -1.93
N GLU A 86 17.83 17.08 -1.99
CA GLU A 86 18.25 18.43 -2.37
C GLU A 86 17.72 18.86 -3.75
N LEU A 87 17.78 17.95 -4.72
CA LEU A 87 17.27 18.20 -6.08
C LEU A 87 15.75 18.33 -6.13
N LEU A 88 15.03 17.73 -5.16
CA LEU A 88 13.58 17.87 -5.05
C LEU A 88 13.20 19.24 -4.47
N ASP A 89 14.00 19.75 -3.54
CA ASP A 89 13.75 21.01 -2.84
C ASP A 89 14.39 22.23 -3.56
N ASP A 90 15.03 22.05 -4.73
CA ASP A 90 15.60 23.15 -5.53
C ASP A 90 14.48 24.11 -6.02
N PRO A 91 14.48 25.38 -5.55
CA PRO A 91 13.42 26.35 -5.86
C PRO A 91 13.35 26.75 -7.33
N ARG A 92 14.39 26.45 -8.11
CA ARG A 92 14.44 26.79 -9.55
C ARG A 92 13.65 25.81 -10.41
N GLY A 93 13.32 24.62 -9.91
CA GLY A 93 12.52 23.62 -10.62
C GLY A 93 13.14 23.08 -11.93
N LEU A 94 14.38 23.46 -12.26
CA LEU A 94 15.02 23.20 -13.56
C LEU A 94 15.51 21.76 -13.74
N ILE A 95 15.72 21.01 -12.65
CA ILE A 95 16.46 19.72 -12.67
C ILE A 95 15.61 18.55 -12.13
N GLY A 96 14.60 18.82 -11.30
CA GLY A 96 13.81 17.80 -10.62
C GLY A 96 12.67 17.25 -11.48
N ASN A 97 12.92 16.29 -12.37
CA ASN A 97 11.82 15.51 -12.94
C ASN A 97 11.21 14.62 -11.85
N SER A 98 10.11 15.07 -11.25
CA SER A 98 9.38 14.40 -10.17
C SER A 98 8.91 12.97 -10.51
N LYS A 99 8.94 12.60 -11.79
CA LYS A 99 8.59 11.25 -12.26
C LYS A 99 9.69 10.22 -11.98
N TYR A 100 10.96 10.62 -12.06
CA TYR A 100 12.11 9.72 -11.94
C TYR A 100 12.88 9.90 -10.63
N ASN A 101 12.63 10.98 -9.89
CA ASN A 101 13.23 11.19 -8.58
C ASN A 101 12.56 10.25 -7.55
N TRP A 102 13.35 9.35 -6.96
CA TRP A 102 12.88 8.39 -5.97
C TRP A 102 12.37 9.10 -4.69
N ALA A 103 13.05 10.17 -4.27
CA ALA A 103 12.66 10.97 -3.11
C ALA A 103 11.30 11.66 -3.32
N ALA A 104 10.98 12.07 -4.55
CA ALA A 104 9.65 12.60 -4.88
C ALA A 104 8.54 11.56 -4.70
N SER A 105 8.79 10.33 -5.15
CA SER A 105 7.85 9.22 -5.00
C SER A 105 7.73 8.75 -3.56
N LEU A 106 8.82 8.79 -2.80
CA LEU A 106 8.80 8.58 -1.36
C LEU A 106 7.92 9.63 -0.67
N LYS A 107 8.06 10.92 -0.99
CA LYS A 107 7.23 12.00 -0.43
C LYS A 107 5.74 11.76 -0.66
N LYS A 108 5.35 11.28 -1.85
CA LYS A 108 3.96 10.87 -2.16
C LYS A 108 3.48 9.71 -1.27
N ILE A 109 4.35 8.74 -0.97
CA ILE A 109 4.02 7.64 -0.05
C ILE A 109 3.80 8.18 1.37
N LEU A 110 4.65 9.08 1.84
CA LEU A 110 4.49 9.68 3.17
C LEU A 110 3.19 10.47 3.29
N GLN A 111 2.79 11.16 2.22
CA GLN A 111 1.48 11.81 2.13
C GLN A 111 0.34 10.80 2.19
N LYS A 112 0.37 9.73 1.38
CA LYS A 112 -0.65 8.67 1.39
C LYS A 112 -0.78 7.97 2.75
N THR A 113 0.33 7.82 3.47
CA THR A 113 0.39 7.13 4.77
C THR A 113 0.25 8.07 5.98
N ASN A 114 0.06 9.37 5.72
CA ASN A 114 -0.09 10.44 6.71
C ASN A 114 1.05 10.48 7.75
N ILE A 115 2.29 10.44 7.25
CA ILE A 115 3.55 10.58 8.01
C ILE A 115 4.51 11.60 7.37
N THR A 116 3.97 12.54 6.61
CA THR A 116 4.74 13.62 5.95
C THR A 116 5.55 14.46 6.93
N HIS A 117 5.14 14.55 8.20
CA HIS A 117 5.86 15.27 9.25
C HIS A 117 7.28 14.74 9.51
N LEU A 118 7.58 13.50 9.10
CA LEU A 118 8.93 12.94 9.20
C LEU A 118 9.86 13.45 8.08
N TRP A 119 9.32 14.09 7.05
CA TRP A 119 10.14 14.63 5.96
C TRP A 119 11.10 15.70 6.50
N GLY A 120 12.40 15.53 6.23
CA GLY A 120 13.45 16.42 6.74
C GLY A 120 14.04 16.01 8.09
N ASN A 121 13.40 15.11 8.84
CA ASN A 121 14.02 14.44 9.96
C ASN A 121 14.66 13.13 9.48
N TRP A 122 15.98 13.08 9.34
CA TRP A 122 16.69 11.91 8.80
C TRP A 122 17.26 10.97 9.87
N ASP A 123 16.74 11.02 11.10
CA ASP A 123 17.14 10.12 12.18
C ASP A 123 16.47 8.74 12.08
N ALA A 124 17.27 7.69 11.88
CA ALA A 124 16.78 6.32 11.74
C ALA A 124 15.96 5.83 12.95
N SER A 125 16.26 6.30 14.16
CA SER A 125 15.58 5.84 15.38
C SER A 125 14.12 6.32 15.43
N THR A 126 13.90 7.60 15.09
CA THR A 126 12.58 8.21 14.98
C THR A 126 11.71 7.49 13.94
N TRP A 127 12.28 7.18 12.78
CA TRP A 127 11.54 6.46 11.72
C TRP A 127 11.09 5.08 12.19
N LYS A 128 11.98 4.29 12.81
CA LYS A 128 11.64 2.95 13.33
C LYS A 128 10.46 2.98 14.31
N ALA A 129 10.47 3.94 15.23
CA ALA A 129 9.41 4.09 16.23
C ALA A 129 8.05 4.39 15.58
N THR A 130 8.01 5.28 14.58
CA THR A 130 6.76 5.70 13.93
C THR A 130 6.21 4.67 12.92
N LEU A 131 7.05 3.83 12.32
CA LEU A 131 6.60 2.90 11.27
C LEU A 131 5.66 1.79 11.77
N ASN A 132 5.96 1.15 12.91
CA ASN A 132 5.15 0.05 13.43
C ASN A 132 3.67 0.42 13.66
N PRO A 133 3.34 1.52 14.38
CA PRO A 133 1.95 1.93 14.54
C PRO A 133 1.33 2.39 13.21
N THR A 134 2.12 3.05 12.34
CA THR A 134 1.65 3.50 11.03
C THR A 134 1.20 2.34 10.15
N PHE A 135 1.94 1.22 10.12
CA PHE A 135 1.57 0.07 9.32
C PHE A 135 0.25 -0.57 9.75
N LYS A 136 -0.02 -0.63 11.07
CA LYS A 136 -1.30 -1.13 11.57
C LYS A 136 -2.46 -0.24 11.13
N ARG A 137 -2.29 1.07 11.21
CA ARG A 137 -3.30 2.06 10.76
C ARG A 137 -3.56 1.95 9.25
N VAL A 138 -2.50 1.87 8.45
CA VAL A 138 -2.62 1.74 6.98
C VAL A 138 -3.29 0.43 6.61
N GLU A 139 -2.96 -0.68 7.28
CA GLU A 139 -3.61 -1.96 7.06
C GLU A 139 -5.13 -1.89 7.32
N GLN A 140 -5.54 -1.27 8.42
CA GLN A 140 -6.96 -1.07 8.74
C GLN A 140 -7.65 -0.19 7.70
N ALA A 141 -7.03 0.93 7.31
CA ALA A 141 -7.59 1.83 6.30
C ALA A 141 -7.81 1.13 4.94
N LEU A 142 -6.84 0.31 4.50
CA LEU A 142 -6.93 -0.44 3.25
C LEU A 142 -8.02 -1.51 3.28
N LYS A 143 -8.25 -2.16 4.44
CA LYS A 143 -9.36 -3.10 4.63
C LYS A 143 -10.72 -2.39 4.54
N LEU A 144 -10.86 -1.24 5.20
CA LEU A 144 -12.08 -0.43 5.15
C LEU A 144 -12.37 0.07 3.74
N GLU A 145 -11.35 0.45 2.99
CA GLU A 145 -11.47 0.86 1.58
C GLU A 145 -12.06 -0.28 0.71
N ASP A 146 -11.61 -1.52 0.91
CA ASP A 146 -12.14 -2.68 0.16
C ASP A 146 -13.60 -2.99 0.54
N ILE A 147 -13.94 -2.89 1.83
CA ILE A 147 -15.33 -3.07 2.31
C ILE A 147 -16.24 -1.98 1.74
N GLY A 148 -15.81 -0.71 1.77
CA GLY A 148 -16.54 0.40 1.19
C GLY A 148 -16.75 0.26 -0.32
N ALA A 149 -15.70 -0.14 -1.04
CA ALA A 149 -15.77 -0.40 -2.48
C ALA A 149 -16.75 -1.54 -2.81
N LEU A 150 -16.80 -2.59 -1.98
CA LEU A 150 -17.78 -3.67 -2.12
C LEU A 150 -19.21 -3.17 -1.86
N ALA A 151 -19.43 -2.37 -0.82
CA ALA A 151 -20.75 -1.83 -0.49
C ALA A 151 -21.30 -0.95 -1.62
N CYS A 152 -20.48 -0.06 -2.19
CA CYS A 152 -20.86 0.75 -3.35
C CYS A 152 -21.20 -0.12 -4.57
N HIS A 153 -20.46 -1.21 -4.79
CA HIS A 153 -20.74 -2.13 -5.90
C HIS A 153 -22.01 -2.95 -5.68
N LYS A 154 -22.29 -3.41 -4.46
CA LYS A 154 -23.56 -4.08 -4.10
C LYS A 154 -24.76 -3.14 -4.27
N ALA A 155 -24.61 -1.85 -3.92
CA ALA A 155 -25.64 -0.84 -4.15
C ALA A 155 -25.90 -0.57 -5.64
N LEU A 156 -24.92 -0.81 -6.51
CA LEU A 156 -25.09 -0.76 -7.98
C LEU A 156 -25.67 -2.07 -8.54
N MET A 157 -25.28 -3.22 -7.97
CA MET A 157 -25.72 -4.56 -8.37
C MET A 157 -27.11 -4.95 -7.84
N SER A 158 -27.70 -4.21 -6.90
CA SER A 158 -29.10 -4.40 -6.46
C SER A 158 -30.13 -4.15 -7.57
N THR A 159 -29.67 -3.75 -8.76
CA THR A 159 -30.46 -3.71 -10.01
C THR A 159 -30.42 -5.03 -10.80
N ILE A 160 -29.67 -6.05 -10.35
CA ILE A 160 -29.56 -7.36 -10.98
C ILE A 160 -29.86 -8.44 -9.94
N PRO A 161 -30.88 -9.30 -10.14
CA PRO A 161 -31.22 -10.34 -9.20
C PRO A 161 -30.20 -11.48 -9.32
N LEU A 162 -29.27 -11.56 -8.39
CA LEU A 162 -28.53 -12.79 -8.13
C LEU A 162 -29.04 -13.39 -6.82
N GLN A 163 -29.61 -14.58 -6.96
CA GLN A 163 -30.19 -15.40 -5.91
C GLN A 163 -29.16 -15.82 -4.85
N GLU A 164 -29.68 -15.81 -3.63
CA GLU A 164 -29.24 -16.42 -2.36
C GLU A 164 -28.34 -15.62 -1.39
N PRO A 165 -28.73 -15.55 -0.10
CA PRO A 165 -28.22 -14.55 0.83
C PRO A 165 -27.04 -15.04 1.67
N LEU A 166 -26.01 -14.20 1.76
CA LEU A 166 -24.97 -14.22 2.78
C LEU A 166 -25.53 -13.70 4.12
N ASP A 167 -26.48 -14.41 4.72
CA ASP A 167 -27.06 -14.03 6.02
C ASP A 167 -26.17 -14.40 7.22
N ASN A 168 -25.12 -15.21 7.03
CA ASN A 168 -24.33 -15.75 8.14
C ASN A 168 -23.18 -14.87 8.66
N VAL A 169 -23.01 -13.63 8.17
CA VAL A 169 -21.90 -12.74 8.64
C VAL A 169 -22.39 -11.66 9.61
N LEU A 170 -23.68 -11.34 9.64
CA LEU A 170 -24.26 -10.33 10.54
C LEU A 170 -24.66 -10.87 11.93
N ASP A 171 -24.58 -12.20 12.15
CA ASP A 171 -24.96 -12.80 13.44
C ASP A 171 -23.82 -12.85 14.47
N ILE A 172 -22.57 -12.56 14.08
CA ILE A 172 -21.44 -12.53 15.03
C ILE A 172 -21.49 -11.27 15.91
N GLU A 173 -22.07 -10.16 15.43
CA GLU A 173 -22.23 -8.94 16.24
C GLU A 173 -23.38 -9.03 17.25
N LYS A 174 -24.37 -9.90 17.03
CA LYS A 174 -25.51 -10.06 17.96
C LYS A 174 -25.23 -11.00 19.13
N ILE A 175 -24.24 -11.89 19.03
CA ILE A 175 -23.88 -12.83 20.11
C ILE A 175 -23.08 -12.14 21.23
N ASN A 176 -22.31 -11.09 20.91
CA ASN A 176 -21.50 -10.38 21.92
C ASN A 176 -22.24 -9.29 22.71
N GLN A 177 -23.50 -8.97 22.37
CA GLN A 177 -24.32 -8.01 23.13
C GLN A 177 -25.32 -8.68 24.09
N LYS A 178 -25.34 -10.02 24.18
CA LYS A 178 -26.27 -10.76 25.05
C LYS A 178 -25.61 -11.43 26.27
N ASN A 179 -24.31 -11.21 26.49
CA ASN A 179 -23.53 -11.78 27.59
C ASN A 179 -22.88 -10.71 28.51
N MET A 180 -23.49 -9.53 28.64
CA MET A 180 -23.24 -8.57 29.72
C MET A 180 -24.59 -8.09 30.27
#